data_AF-A0A937H4N3-F1
#
_entry.id   AF-A0A937H4N3-F1
#
_cell.length_a   1.000
_cell.length_b   1.000
_cell.length_c   1.000
_cell.angle_alpha   90.00
_cell.angle_beta   90.00
_cell.angle_gamma   90.00
#
_symmetry.space_group_name_H-M   'P 1'
#
loop_
_entity.id
_entity.type
_entity.pdbx_description
1 polymer ?
#
loop_
_entity_poly.entity_id
_entity_poly.type
_entity_poly.pdbx_seq_one_letter_code
_entity_poly.pdbx_strand_id
1 'polypeptide(L)'
;KHLISITNIFDIKNYNHDIATLINNFVRSCVDYLNHEIEGKSEEYFKKFDKNNNCFSYEKKIKIALKKHKLKYSLFFYGTLRAEEVRNAVIGKKKYDICEGFLQKHKVYKVKNANYPLIQFTNIKSDNVQGILITDLTAEEIEKLDKFEGTNYFRQFVKINIEDKLHDAQIYMPKKILIADIPWDFDYWYKNNMKDFFSKEFNLNGVK
;
A
#
# COMPACT_ATOMS: atom_id res chain seq x y z
N LYS A 1 8.06 3.15 11.99
CA LYS A 1 7.34 4.13 11.14
C LYS A 1 5.90 3.70 10.76
N HIS A 2 5.32 2.63 11.33
CA HIS A 2 3.95 2.16 11.02
C HIS A 2 2.81 2.95 11.67
N LEU A 3 3.03 3.54 12.87
CA LEU A 3 2.00 4.34 13.53
C LEU A 3 1.68 5.64 12.79
N ILE A 4 2.65 6.20 12.05
CA ILE A 4 2.41 7.41 11.24
C ILE A 4 1.47 7.11 10.06
N SER A 5 1.55 5.92 9.45
CA SER A 5 0.54 5.52 8.44
C SER A 5 -0.86 5.32 9.03
N ILE A 6 -0.99 5.17 10.35
CA ILE A 6 -2.29 5.01 11.03
C ILE A 6 -2.98 6.37 11.29
N THR A 7 -2.27 7.50 11.17
CA THR A 7 -2.88 8.84 11.35
C THR A 7 -3.82 9.23 10.21
N ASN A 8 -3.86 8.42 9.14
CA ASN A 8 -4.81 8.59 8.05
C ASN A 8 -6.01 7.64 8.28
N ILE A 9 -7.21 8.19 8.47
CA ILE A 9 -8.45 7.42 8.74
C ILE A 9 -8.69 6.31 7.70
N PHE A 10 -8.20 6.51 6.47
CA PHE A 10 -8.32 5.54 5.37
C PHE A 10 -7.43 4.31 5.56
N ASP A 11 -6.27 4.44 6.21
CA ASP A 11 -5.35 3.33 6.45
C ASP A 11 -5.77 2.48 7.66
N ILE A 12 -6.53 3.03 8.61
CA ILE A 12 -7.09 2.31 9.76
C ILE A 12 -7.98 1.14 9.33
N LYS A 13 -8.68 1.25 8.19
CA LYS A 13 -9.55 0.20 7.65
C LYS A 13 -8.80 -1.08 7.24
N ASN A 14 -7.49 -1.00 7.02
CA ASN A 14 -6.65 -2.16 6.71
C ASN A 14 -6.14 -2.88 7.97
N TYR A 15 -6.39 -2.33 9.16
CA TYR A 15 -6.10 -2.97 10.43
C TYR A 15 -7.36 -3.66 10.95
N ASN A 16 -7.21 -4.85 11.56
CA ASN A 16 -8.31 -5.52 12.23
C ASN A 16 -9.04 -4.57 13.21
N HIS A 17 -10.37 -4.71 13.28
CA HIS A 17 -11.28 -4.03 14.20
C HIS A 17 -10.70 -3.87 15.61
N ASP A 18 -9.96 -4.87 16.10
CA ASP A 18 -9.30 -4.83 17.41
C ASP A 18 -8.24 -3.71 17.53
N ILE A 19 -7.39 -3.53 16.51
CA ILE A 19 -6.34 -2.51 16.52
C ILE A 19 -6.96 -1.12 16.37
N ALA A 20 -7.96 -0.98 15.48
CA ALA A 20 -8.71 0.26 15.33
C ALA A 20 -9.39 0.68 16.65
N THR A 21 -9.99 -0.28 17.37
CA THR A 21 -10.60 -0.05 18.68
C THR A 21 -9.56 0.38 19.72
N LEU A 22 -8.39 -0.27 19.76
CA LEU A 22 -7.31 0.09 20.68
C LEU A 22 -6.77 1.51 20.42
N ILE A 23 -6.60 1.90 19.16
CA ILE A 23 -6.17 3.26 18.78
C ILE A 23 -7.23 4.29 19.18
N ASN A 24 -8.50 4.02 18.91
CA ASN A 24 -9.59 4.92 19.31
C ASN A 24 -9.63 5.11 20.84
N ASN A 25 -9.47 4.02 21.60
CA ASN A 25 -9.43 4.08 23.05
C ASN A 25 -8.19 4.83 23.57
N PHE A 26 -7.03 4.67 22.92
CA PHE A 26 -5.84 5.48 23.21
C PHE A 26 -6.11 6.97 23.02
N VAL A 27 -6.66 7.38 21.86
CA VAL A 27 -6.99 8.78 21.56
C VAL A 27 -7.98 9.35 22.58
N ARG A 28 -9.07 8.63 22.86
CA ARG A 28 -10.07 9.04 23.87
C ARG A 28 -9.44 9.21 25.25
N SER A 29 -8.57 8.29 25.66
CA SER A 29 -7.88 8.36 26.94
C SER A 29 -6.92 9.55 27.01
N CYS A 30 -6.19 9.87 25.94
CA CYS A 30 -5.32 11.04 25.89
C CYS A 30 -6.11 12.36 25.98
N VAL A 31 -7.23 12.46 25.27
CA VAL A 31 -8.11 13.65 25.32
C VAL A 31 -8.72 13.81 26.72
N ASP A 32 -9.16 12.72 27.36
CA ASP A 32 -9.70 12.77 28.72
C ASP A 32 -8.62 13.20 29.72
N TYR A 33 -7.39 12.71 29.59
CA TYR A 33 -6.25 13.18 30.41
C TYR A 33 -6.03 14.69 30.27
N LEU A 34 -6.00 15.21 29.03
CA LEU A 34 -5.80 16.63 28.78
C LEU A 34 -6.88 17.49 29.43
N ASN A 35 -8.15 17.07 29.38
CA ASN A 35 -9.24 17.78 30.06
C ASN A 35 -9.00 17.87 31.58
N HIS A 36 -8.59 16.76 32.20
CA HIS A 36 -8.30 16.75 33.65
C HIS A 36 -7.07 17.58 34.01
N GLU A 37 -6.03 17.59 33.17
CA GLU A 37 -4.84 18.45 33.37
C GLU A 37 -5.19 19.94 33.24
N ILE A 38 -6.01 20.33 32.25
CA ILE A 38 -6.47 21.72 32.08
C ILE A 38 -7.24 22.19 33.31
N GLU A 39 -8.03 21.30 33.93
CA GLU A 39 -8.76 21.57 35.17
C GLU A 39 -7.90 21.46 36.45
N GLY A 40 -6.62 21.07 36.35
CA GLY A 40 -5.75 20.84 37.51
C GLY A 40 -6.12 19.60 38.35
N LYS A 41 -6.85 18.64 37.78
CA LYS A 41 -7.41 17.45 38.43
C LYS A 41 -6.89 16.14 37.85
N SER A 42 -5.63 16.07 37.43
CA SER A 42 -5.08 14.86 36.81
C SER A 42 -5.10 13.62 37.71
N GLU A 43 -5.15 13.79 39.04
CA GLU A 43 -5.38 12.68 39.97
C GLU A 43 -6.74 11.98 39.76
N GLU A 44 -7.80 12.70 39.37
CA GLU A 44 -9.11 12.12 39.08
C GLU A 44 -9.07 11.24 37.82
N TYR A 45 -8.28 11.62 36.82
CA TYR A 45 -8.02 10.78 35.66
C TYR A 45 -7.37 9.45 36.06
N PHE A 46 -6.35 9.47 36.92
CA PHE A 46 -5.69 8.24 37.38
C PHE A 46 -6.56 7.39 38.31
N LYS A 47 -7.58 7.96 38.96
CA LYS A 47 -8.63 7.21 39.68
C LYS A 47 -9.62 6.53 38.73
N LYS A 48 -9.95 7.19 37.62
CA LYS A 48 -10.89 6.71 36.60
C LYS A 48 -10.28 5.67 35.65
N PHE A 49 -9.00 5.81 35.33
CA PHE A 49 -8.27 4.91 34.43
C PHE A 49 -7.13 4.20 35.18
N ASP A 50 -7.35 2.93 35.48
CA ASP A 50 -6.38 2.07 36.16
C ASP A 50 -5.12 1.79 35.32
N LYS A 51 -4.16 1.03 35.88
CA LYS A 51 -2.90 0.65 35.21
C LYS A 51 -3.10 -0.04 33.84
N ASN A 52 -4.29 -0.56 33.55
CA ASN A 52 -4.59 -1.34 32.36
C ASN A 52 -5.46 -0.60 31.34
N ASN A 53 -6.07 0.54 31.66
CA ASN A 53 -6.99 1.26 30.76
C ASN A 53 -6.68 2.76 30.60
N ASN A 54 -5.45 3.20 30.87
CA ASN A 54 -4.99 4.56 30.55
C ASN A 54 -4.21 4.62 29.22
N CYS A 55 -3.92 5.83 28.74
CA CYS A 55 -3.18 6.08 27.50
C CYS A 55 -1.86 5.28 27.42
N PHE A 56 -1.07 5.22 28.50
CA PHE A 56 0.19 4.48 28.55
C PHE A 56 -0.01 2.95 28.40
N SER A 57 -1.10 2.42 28.96
CA SER A 57 -1.44 1.00 28.84
C SER A 57 -1.91 0.62 27.43
N TYR A 58 -2.66 1.51 26.76
CA TYR A 58 -3.11 1.30 25.39
C TYR A 58 -1.94 1.33 24.40
N GLU A 59 -0.91 2.14 24.63
CA GLU A 59 0.30 2.11 23.82
C GLU A 59 0.95 0.70 23.82
N LYS A 60 1.06 0.08 25.01
CA LYS A 60 1.62 -1.28 25.15
C LYS A 60 0.72 -2.33 24.48
N LYS A 61 -0.61 -2.22 24.65
CA LYS A 61 -1.60 -3.10 23.99
C LYS A 61 -1.54 -2.98 22.47
N ILE A 62 -1.42 -1.76 21.94
CA ILE A 62 -1.26 -1.50 20.50
C ILE A 62 0.04 -2.12 19.99
N LYS A 63 1.17 -1.95 20.68
CA LYS A 63 2.45 -2.60 20.29
C LYS A 63 2.36 -4.12 20.26
N ILE A 64 1.67 -4.74 21.22
CA ILE A 64 1.48 -6.20 21.26
C ILE A 64 0.54 -6.65 20.14
N ALA A 65 -0.58 -5.95 19.94
CA ALA A 65 -1.54 -6.25 18.88
C ALA A 65 -0.91 -6.12 17.50
N LEU A 66 -0.12 -5.06 17.25
CA LEU A 66 0.63 -4.87 16.01
C LEU A 66 1.68 -5.97 15.78
N LYS A 67 2.35 -6.45 16.83
CA LYS A 67 3.28 -7.61 16.72
C LYS A 67 2.55 -8.91 16.41
N LYS A 68 1.35 -9.11 16.97
CA LYS A 68 0.53 -10.30 16.75
C LYS A 68 -0.17 -10.28 15.40
N HIS A 69 -0.46 -9.09 14.87
CA HIS A 69 -1.17 -8.91 13.63
C HIS A 69 -0.21 -8.75 12.46
N LYS A 70 -0.02 -9.83 11.69
CA LYS A 70 0.67 -9.76 10.41
C LYS A 70 -0.22 -8.95 9.46
N LEU A 71 0.07 -7.67 9.29
CA LEU A 71 -0.58 -6.85 8.28
C LEU A 71 -0.38 -7.51 6.93
N LYS A 72 -1.50 -7.71 6.24
CA LYS A 72 -1.55 -8.30 4.92
C LYS A 72 -1.99 -7.21 3.96
N TYR A 73 -1.19 -6.99 2.93
CA TYR A 73 -1.44 -5.99 1.91
C TYR A 73 -1.86 -6.66 0.61
N SER A 74 -2.76 -6.02 -0.11
CA SER A 74 -3.21 -6.45 -1.44
C SER A 74 -2.75 -5.42 -2.46
N LEU A 75 -1.90 -5.82 -3.40
CA LEU A 75 -1.41 -4.95 -4.48
C LEU A 75 -1.84 -5.48 -5.84
N PHE A 76 -2.25 -4.55 -6.69
CA PHE A 76 -2.54 -4.82 -8.09
C PHE A 76 -1.40 -4.31 -8.98
N PHE A 77 -0.78 -5.23 -9.72
CA PHE A 77 0.30 -4.92 -10.63
C PHE A 77 -0.23 -4.85 -12.06
N TYR A 78 -0.08 -3.68 -12.68
CA TYR A 78 -0.44 -3.46 -14.09
C TYR A 78 0.79 -3.40 -15.02
N GLY A 79 1.99 -3.28 -14.45
CA GLY A 79 3.23 -2.97 -15.16
C GLY A 79 4.28 -4.07 -15.13
N THR A 80 5.55 -3.68 -14.97
CA THR A 80 6.70 -4.63 -14.98
C THR A 80 6.61 -5.68 -13.87
N LEU A 81 6.05 -5.33 -12.72
CA LEU A 81 5.78 -6.26 -11.61
C LEU A 81 4.72 -7.33 -11.93
N ARG A 82 4.08 -7.31 -13.10
CA ARG A 82 3.30 -8.46 -13.61
C ARG A 82 4.20 -9.63 -14.03
N ALA A 83 5.45 -9.38 -14.39
CA ALA A 83 6.43 -10.43 -14.68
C ALA A 83 6.91 -11.07 -13.36
N GLU A 84 6.90 -12.40 -13.31
CA GLU A 84 7.33 -13.15 -12.13
C GLU A 84 8.81 -12.91 -11.83
N GLU A 85 9.63 -12.77 -12.86
CA GLU A 85 11.07 -12.51 -12.79
C GLU A 85 11.36 -11.19 -12.08
N VAL A 86 10.60 -10.14 -12.40
CA VAL A 86 10.75 -8.82 -11.77
C VAL A 86 10.32 -8.90 -10.31
N ARG A 87 9.18 -9.53 -10.00
CA ARG A 87 8.76 -9.73 -8.61
C ARG A 87 9.77 -10.53 -7.81
N ASN A 88 10.23 -11.65 -8.36
CA ASN A 88 11.21 -12.53 -7.72
C ASN A 88 12.52 -11.78 -7.44
N ALA A 89 12.93 -10.87 -8.33
CA ALA A 89 14.10 -10.03 -8.11
C ALA A 89 13.90 -8.99 -6.99
N VAL A 90 12.69 -8.45 -6.82
CA VAL A 90 12.40 -7.39 -5.82
C VAL A 90 12.08 -7.97 -4.44
N ILE A 91 11.13 -8.89 -4.35
CA ILE A 91 10.60 -9.41 -3.08
C ILE A 91 11.06 -10.84 -2.76
N GLY A 92 11.77 -11.50 -3.69
CA GLY A 92 12.26 -12.87 -3.54
C GLY A 92 11.34 -13.91 -4.15
N LYS A 93 11.83 -15.14 -4.31
CA LYS A 93 11.05 -16.27 -4.85
C LYS A 93 10.07 -16.77 -3.81
N LYS A 94 8.79 -16.52 -4.04
CA LYS A 94 7.69 -17.01 -3.20
C LYS A 94 6.46 -17.25 -4.06
N LYS A 95 5.69 -18.27 -3.70
CA LYS A 95 4.38 -18.53 -4.32
C LYS A 95 3.36 -17.59 -3.69
N TYR A 96 2.69 -16.84 -4.53
CA TYR A 96 1.57 -15.98 -4.16
C TYR A 96 0.31 -16.50 -4.84
N ASP A 97 -0.84 -16.27 -4.21
CA ASP A 97 -2.12 -16.42 -4.88
C ASP A 97 -2.30 -15.21 -5.80
N ILE A 98 -2.31 -15.49 -7.11
CA ILE A 98 -2.39 -14.49 -8.16
C ILE A 98 -3.77 -14.60 -8.79
N CYS A 99 -4.52 -13.49 -8.75
CA CYS A 99 -5.80 -13.39 -9.44
C CYS A 99 -5.69 -12.38 -10.58
N GLU A 100 -6.10 -12.76 -11.77
CA GLU A 100 -6.21 -11.81 -12.89
C GLU A 100 -7.43 -10.93 -12.71
N GLY A 101 -7.30 -9.66 -13.07
CA GLY A 101 -8.38 -8.70 -12.95
C GLY A 101 -8.08 -7.41 -13.68
N PHE A 102 -9.00 -6.47 -13.58
CA PHE A 102 -8.85 -5.19 -14.25
C PHE A 102 -9.27 -3.99 -13.41
N LEU A 103 -8.61 -2.87 -13.67
CA LEU A 103 -8.96 -1.57 -13.14
C LEU A 103 -9.66 -0.74 -14.22
N GLN A 104 -10.89 -0.33 -13.95
CA GLN A 104 -11.69 0.51 -14.86
C GLN A 104 -11.25 1.97 -14.86
N LYS A 105 -11.56 2.70 -15.93
CA LYS A 105 -11.33 4.14 -16.12
C LYS A 105 -9.87 4.57 -16.14
N HIS A 106 -8.98 3.65 -16.47
CA HIS A 106 -7.55 3.90 -16.52
C HIS A 106 -6.96 3.36 -17.83
N LYS A 107 -5.82 3.93 -18.23
CA LYS A 107 -4.97 3.42 -19.31
C LYS A 107 -3.51 3.38 -18.86
N VAL A 108 -2.75 2.49 -19.47
CA VAL A 108 -1.31 2.36 -19.21
C VAL A 108 -0.55 2.84 -20.44
N TYR A 109 0.48 3.64 -20.19
CA TYR A 109 1.38 4.18 -21.20
C TYR A 109 2.81 3.85 -20.83
N LYS A 110 3.68 3.79 -21.82
CA LYS A 110 5.13 3.75 -21.61
C LYS A 110 5.59 5.13 -21.11
N VAL A 111 6.51 5.13 -20.16
CA VAL A 111 7.19 6.36 -19.73
C VAL A 111 8.14 6.82 -20.85
N LYS A 112 8.13 8.10 -21.17
CA LYS A 112 9.01 8.67 -22.20
C LYS A 112 10.47 8.37 -21.89
N ASN A 113 11.20 7.84 -22.88
CA ASN A 113 12.62 7.43 -22.77
C ASN A 113 12.92 6.32 -21.75
N ALA A 114 11.92 5.54 -21.31
CA ALA A 114 12.13 4.41 -20.41
C ALA A 114 11.26 3.20 -20.76
N ASN A 115 11.68 2.00 -20.40
CA ASN A 115 10.96 0.75 -20.64
C ASN A 115 10.17 0.27 -19.42
N TYR A 116 9.53 1.20 -18.71
CA TYR A 116 8.57 0.90 -17.68
C TYR A 116 7.28 1.73 -17.84
N PRO A 117 6.14 1.25 -17.30
CA PRO A 117 4.83 1.85 -17.55
C PRO A 117 4.42 2.87 -16.50
N LEU A 118 3.57 3.81 -16.90
CA LEU A 118 2.79 4.65 -16.02
C LEU A 118 1.29 4.44 -16.28
N ILE A 119 0.47 4.52 -15.23
CA ILE A 119 -0.98 4.46 -15.34
C ILE A 119 -1.59 5.86 -15.26
N GLN A 120 -2.62 6.12 -16.05
CA GLN A 120 -3.34 7.38 -16.08
C GLN A 120 -4.83 7.16 -15.93
N PHE A 121 -5.46 7.95 -15.06
CA PHE A 121 -6.92 8.00 -14.95
C PHE A 121 -7.49 8.76 -16.14
N THR A 122 -8.33 8.10 -16.94
CA THR A 122 -8.96 8.69 -18.12
C THR A 122 -10.42 9.04 -17.86
N ASN A 123 -11.02 8.52 -16.78
CA ASN A 123 -12.45 8.63 -16.46
C ASN A 123 -13.40 8.03 -17.53
N ILE A 124 -12.88 7.26 -18.48
CA ILE A 124 -13.66 6.64 -19.55
C ILE A 124 -14.04 5.20 -19.14
N LYS A 125 -15.33 4.87 -19.10
CA LYS A 125 -15.79 3.55 -18.59
C LYS A 125 -15.29 2.34 -19.39
N SER A 126 -15.06 2.50 -20.70
CA SER A 126 -14.55 1.44 -21.56
C SER A 126 -13.04 1.21 -21.42
N ASP A 127 -12.33 2.15 -20.78
CA ASP A 127 -10.89 2.04 -20.59
C ASP A 127 -10.60 1.14 -19.39
N ASN A 128 -9.91 0.02 -19.62
CA ASN A 128 -9.60 -0.97 -18.61
C ASN A 128 -8.11 -1.29 -18.64
N VAL A 129 -7.52 -1.42 -17.46
CA VAL A 129 -6.14 -1.85 -17.27
C VAL A 129 -6.13 -3.28 -16.75
N GLN A 130 -5.67 -4.21 -17.57
CA GLN A 130 -5.45 -5.60 -17.19
C GLN A 130 -4.20 -5.73 -16.32
N GLY A 131 -4.27 -6.61 -15.33
CA GLY A 131 -3.16 -6.85 -14.43
C GLY A 131 -3.44 -8.02 -13.50
N ILE A 132 -2.60 -8.12 -12.47
CA ILE A 132 -2.71 -9.19 -11.47
C ILE A 132 -2.87 -8.61 -10.08
N LEU A 133 -3.77 -9.17 -9.29
CA LEU A 133 -3.90 -8.92 -7.87
C LEU A 133 -3.09 -9.96 -7.11
N ILE A 134 -2.20 -9.50 -6.24
CA ILE A 134 -1.52 -10.32 -5.25
C ILE A 134 -2.01 -9.88 -3.87
N THR A 135 -2.48 -10.84 -3.09
CA THR A 135 -2.90 -10.64 -1.70
C THR A 135 -1.85 -11.16 -0.74
N ASP A 136 -2.05 -10.92 0.56
CA ASP A 136 -1.21 -11.48 1.62
C ASP A 136 0.28 -11.07 1.59
N LEU A 137 0.58 -9.90 1.02
CA LEU A 137 1.92 -9.31 1.09
C LEU A 137 2.22 -8.84 2.51
N THR A 138 3.43 -9.12 2.97
CA THR A 138 3.95 -8.69 4.27
C THR A 138 4.48 -7.26 4.21
N ALA A 139 4.57 -6.60 5.36
CA ALA A 139 5.14 -5.25 5.45
C ALA A 139 6.58 -5.16 4.89
N GLU A 140 7.40 -6.21 5.06
CA GLU A 140 8.76 -6.24 4.51
C GLU A 140 8.78 -6.32 2.98
N GLU A 141 7.88 -7.11 2.39
CA GLU A 141 7.73 -7.20 0.92
C GLU A 141 7.26 -5.85 0.36
N ILE A 142 6.32 -5.19 1.06
CA ILE A 142 5.87 -3.84 0.71
C ILE A 142 7.00 -2.81 0.78
N GLU A 143 7.83 -2.84 1.81
CA GLU A 143 8.96 -1.89 1.93
C GLU A 143 9.95 -2.07 0.78
N LYS A 144 10.21 -3.32 0.36
CA LYS A 144 11.05 -3.61 -0.81
C LYS A 144 10.43 -3.09 -2.11
N LEU A 145 9.13 -3.28 -2.30
CA LEU A 145 8.40 -2.77 -3.47
C LEU A 145 8.41 -1.24 -3.50
N ASP A 146 8.15 -0.58 -2.38
CA ASP A 146 8.22 0.88 -2.26
C ASP A 146 9.61 1.41 -2.59
N LYS A 147 10.65 0.70 -2.14
CA LYS A 147 12.04 1.06 -2.44
C LYS A 147 12.37 0.90 -3.92
N PHE A 148 11.89 -0.17 -4.54
CA PHE A 148 12.07 -0.45 -5.97
C PHE A 148 11.35 0.56 -6.86
N GLU A 149 10.11 0.93 -6.54
CA GLU A 149 9.36 1.96 -7.26
C GLU A 149 9.94 3.37 -7.03
N GLY A 150 10.66 3.54 -5.92
CA GLY A 150 11.48 4.70 -5.63
C GLY A 150 10.69 5.99 -5.55
N THR A 151 11.27 7.09 -6.02
CA THR A 151 10.63 8.41 -5.97
C THR A 151 9.62 8.63 -7.08
N ASN A 152 9.51 7.72 -8.05
CA ASN A 152 8.73 7.91 -9.28
C ASN A 152 7.25 7.60 -9.08
N TYR A 153 6.92 6.73 -8.12
CA TYR A 153 5.55 6.31 -7.84
C TYR A 153 5.19 6.50 -6.37
N PHE A 154 3.89 6.40 -6.08
CA PHE A 154 3.34 6.34 -4.73
C PHE A 154 2.15 5.38 -4.70
N ARG A 155 1.82 4.80 -3.54
CA ARG A 155 0.68 3.87 -3.45
C ARG A 155 -0.65 4.61 -3.34
N GLN A 156 -1.66 4.11 -4.06
CA GLN A 156 -3.03 4.60 -3.99
C GLN A 156 -4.03 3.44 -3.91
N PHE A 157 -5.08 3.59 -3.10
CA PHE A 157 -6.17 2.61 -3.02
C PHE A 157 -7.08 2.67 -4.24
N VAL A 158 -7.44 1.49 -4.74
CA VAL A 158 -8.35 1.30 -5.87
C VAL A 158 -9.21 0.07 -5.66
N LYS A 159 -10.25 -0.06 -6.48
CA LYS A 159 -11.09 -1.25 -6.56
C LYS A 159 -10.81 -1.99 -7.86
N ILE A 160 -10.38 -3.24 -7.74
CA ILE A 160 -10.09 -4.12 -8.87
C ILE A 160 -11.30 -5.01 -9.10
N ASN A 161 -11.72 -5.14 -10.35
CA ASN A 161 -12.75 -6.08 -10.74
C ASN A 161 -12.11 -7.43 -11.06
N ILE A 162 -12.54 -8.48 -10.35
CA ILE A 162 -12.20 -9.88 -10.58
C ILE A 162 -13.52 -10.64 -10.60
N GLU A 163 -13.84 -11.29 -11.73
CA GLU A 163 -15.08 -12.08 -11.88
C GLU A 163 -16.35 -11.33 -11.39
N ASP A 164 -16.49 -10.07 -11.82
CA ASP A 164 -17.61 -9.17 -11.47
C ASP A 164 -17.70 -8.78 -9.98
N LYS A 165 -16.66 -9.05 -9.20
CA LYS A 165 -16.53 -8.63 -7.79
C LYS A 165 -15.45 -7.58 -7.65
N LEU A 166 -15.72 -6.59 -6.80
CA LEU A 166 -14.76 -5.54 -6.48
C LEU A 166 -13.92 -5.92 -5.27
N HIS A 167 -12.61 -5.92 -5.44
CA HIS A 167 -11.61 -6.17 -4.40
C HIS A 167 -10.83 -4.90 -4.11
N ASP A 168 -10.67 -4.57 -2.82
CA ASP A 168 -9.83 -3.47 -2.40
C ASP A 168 -8.34 -3.84 -2.56
N ALA A 169 -7.59 -2.97 -3.22
CA ALA A 169 -6.17 -3.14 -3.45
C ALA A 169 -5.44 -1.79 -3.50
N GLN A 170 -4.12 -1.85 -3.48
CA GLN A 170 -3.26 -0.71 -3.75
C GLN A 170 -2.59 -0.86 -5.11
N ILE A 171 -2.38 0.25 -5.80
CA ILE A 171 -1.57 0.33 -7.03
C ILE A 171 -0.46 1.36 -6.84
N TYR A 172 0.61 1.25 -7.62
CA TYR A 172 1.60 2.30 -7.75
C TYR A 172 1.13 3.33 -8.78
N MET A 173 0.93 4.57 -8.35
CA MET A 173 0.53 5.68 -9.22
C MET A 173 1.74 6.53 -9.57
N PRO A 174 1.91 6.92 -10.84
CA PRO A 174 3.03 7.75 -11.25
C PRO A 174 2.89 9.15 -10.65
N LYS A 175 4.02 9.74 -10.26
CA LYS A 175 4.07 11.18 -9.96
C LYS A 175 4.00 11.99 -11.24
N LYS A 176 3.54 13.24 -11.12
CA LYS A 176 3.37 14.20 -12.24
C LYS A 176 4.66 14.48 -13.04
N ILE A 177 5.82 14.11 -12.52
CA ILE A 177 7.11 14.23 -13.21
C ILE A 177 7.27 13.24 -14.37
N LEU A 178 6.53 12.11 -14.36
CA LEU A 178 6.59 11.12 -15.43
C LEU A 178 5.69 11.54 -16.59
N ILE A 179 6.23 11.43 -17.80
CA ILE A 179 5.55 11.83 -19.03
C ILE A 179 5.14 10.57 -19.79
N ALA A 180 3.86 10.50 -20.16
CA ALA A 180 3.32 9.43 -20.99
C ALA A 180 3.79 9.59 -22.43
N ASP A 181 4.14 8.48 -23.07
CA ASP A 181 4.51 8.43 -24.48
C ASP A 181 3.49 7.61 -25.28
N ILE A 182 3.81 6.37 -25.61
CA ILE A 182 2.93 5.47 -26.37
C ILE A 182 2.09 4.56 -25.45
N PRO A 183 0.96 4.00 -25.93
CA PRO A 183 0.22 2.97 -25.21
C PRO A 183 1.13 1.81 -24.81
N TRP A 184 0.93 1.29 -23.60
CA TRP A 184 1.68 0.17 -23.08
C TRP A 184 1.01 -1.15 -23.43
N ASP A 185 1.81 -2.11 -23.90
CA ASP A 185 1.43 -3.50 -24.07
C ASP A 185 2.39 -4.37 -23.25
N PHE A 186 1.85 -5.07 -22.26
CA PHE A 186 2.63 -5.91 -21.36
C PHE A 186 3.22 -7.12 -22.08
N ASP A 187 2.48 -7.78 -22.96
CA ASP A 187 2.93 -9.00 -23.63
C ASP A 187 4.04 -8.69 -24.64
N TYR A 188 3.91 -7.55 -25.32
CA TYR A 188 4.99 -7.02 -26.16
C TYR A 188 6.23 -6.70 -25.33
N TRP A 189 6.06 -5.96 -24.22
CA TRP A 189 7.18 -5.58 -23.35
C TRP A 189 7.88 -6.81 -22.76
N TYR A 190 7.12 -7.79 -22.28
CA TYR A 190 7.65 -9.00 -21.67
C TYR A 190 8.55 -9.78 -22.64
N LYS A 191 8.14 -9.87 -23.92
CA LYS A 191 8.91 -10.56 -24.96
C LYS A 191 10.12 -9.77 -25.45
N ASN A 192 9.98 -8.45 -25.63
CA ASN A 192 10.96 -7.66 -26.40
C ASN A 192 11.82 -6.73 -25.54
N ASN A 193 11.34 -6.30 -24.37
CA ASN A 193 11.96 -5.23 -23.59
C ASN A 193 12.37 -5.65 -22.18
N MET A 194 11.97 -6.83 -21.70
CA MET A 194 12.30 -7.28 -20.34
C MET A 194 13.81 -7.33 -20.08
N LYS A 195 14.61 -7.84 -21.03
CA LYS A 195 16.08 -7.89 -20.89
C LYS A 195 16.69 -6.49 -20.79
N ASP A 196 16.23 -5.58 -21.64
CA ASP A 196 16.67 -4.19 -21.66
C ASP A 196 16.32 -3.48 -20.34
N PHE A 197 15.09 -3.67 -19.86
CA PHE A 197 14.64 -3.18 -18.56
C PHE A 197 15.56 -3.65 -17.42
N PHE A 198 15.85 -4.96 -17.34
CA PHE A 198 16.76 -5.50 -16.32
C PHE A 198 18.17 -4.92 -16.39
N SER A 199 18.67 -4.62 -17.60
CA SER A 199 20.03 -4.11 -17.78
C SER A 199 20.18 -2.60 -17.55
N LYS A 200 19.16 -1.80 -17.88
CA LYS A 200 19.26 -0.33 -17.95
C LYS A 200 18.52 0.37 -16.81
N GLU A 201 17.39 -0.17 -16.39
CA GLU A 201 16.38 0.56 -15.60
C GLU A 201 16.09 -0.11 -14.25
N PHE A 202 16.22 -1.43 -14.17
CA PHE A 202 15.99 -2.18 -12.93
C PHE A 202 17.02 -1.81 -11.85
N ASN A 203 16.51 -1.31 -10.72
CA ASN A 203 17.31 -1.06 -9.54
C ASN A 203 16.45 -1.17 -8.28
N LEU A 204 16.91 -1.99 -7.32
CA LEU A 204 16.21 -2.23 -6.05
C LEU A 204 16.06 -0.98 -5.17
N ASN A 205 16.84 0.08 -5.45
CA ASN A 205 16.80 1.35 -4.74
C ASN A 205 16.01 2.44 -5.49
N GLY A 206 15.26 2.06 -6.52
CA GLY A 206 14.45 2.97 -7.32
C GLY A 206 14.71 2.75 -8.81
N VAL A 207 13.66 2.39 -9.55
CA VAL A 207 13.71 2.28 -11.01
C VAL A 207 14.23 3.58 -11.62
N LYS A 208 15.20 3.45 -12.52
CA LYS A 208 15.91 4.57 -13.15
C LYS A 208 15.17 5.08 -14.38
#